data_AF-A0A527Z1Z9-F1
#
_entry.id   AF-A0A527Z1Z9-F1
#
_cell.length_a   1.000
_cell.length_b   1.000
_cell.length_c   1.000
_cell.angle_alpha   90.00
_cell.angle_beta   90.00
_cell.angle_gamma   90.00
#
_symmetry.space_group_name_H-M   'P 1'
#
loop_
_entity.id
_entity.type
_entity.pdbx_description
1 polymer ?
#
loop_
_entity_poly.entity_id
_entity_poly.type
_entity_poly.pdbx_seq_one_letter_code
_entity_poly.pdbx_strand_id
1 'polypeptide(L)'
;MPALITNDTTRYGWAAIVLHWLIAAIFIGQFVLGVVMVRVSSQRTAFELIQLHKSLGFLLLGLVILRIAWRLGNAVPALPHSVGRFERRVA
;
A
#
# COMPACT_ATOMS: atom_id res chain seq x y z
N MET A 1 26.30 -3.93 4.76
CA MET A 1 25.37 -5.05 4.51
C MET A 1 24.74 -4.83 3.15
N PRO A 2 24.81 -5.80 2.22
CA PRO A 2 24.28 -5.61 0.87
C PRO A 2 22.77 -5.31 0.94
N ALA A 3 22.32 -4.32 0.17
CA ALA A 3 20.91 -4.00 0.04
C ALA A 3 20.20 -5.16 -0.67
N LEU A 4 19.43 -5.96 0.07
CA LEU A 4 18.60 -7.00 -0.51
C LEU A 4 17.40 -6.37 -1.19
N ILE A 5 17.27 -6.58 -2.50
CA ILE A 5 16.12 -6.14 -3.29
C ILE A 5 14.87 -6.96 -2.93
N THR A 6 15.05 -8.27 -2.76
CA THR A 6 14.04 -9.25 -2.37
C THR A 6 14.08 -9.55 -0.87
N ASN A 7 13.06 -10.22 -0.35
CA ASN A 7 13.00 -10.59 1.06
C ASN A 7 13.96 -11.76 1.37
N ASP A 8 14.43 -11.82 2.62
CA ASP A 8 15.06 -13.01 3.20
C ASP A 8 14.24 -13.55 4.38
N THR A 9 14.71 -14.60 5.04
CA THR A 9 13.99 -15.27 6.15
C THR A 9 13.90 -14.44 7.43
N THR A 10 14.64 -13.34 7.52
CA THR A 10 14.79 -12.48 8.69
C THR A 10 14.32 -11.05 8.47
N ARG A 11 14.30 -10.55 7.22
CA ARG A 11 14.05 -9.16 6.86
C ARG A 11 13.34 -8.98 5.52
N TYR A 12 12.57 -7.91 5.41
CA TYR A 12 12.00 -7.44 4.16
C TYR A 12 13.06 -6.78 3.28
N GLY A 13 13.00 -7.05 1.98
CA GLY A 13 13.82 -6.38 0.97
C GLY A 13 13.33 -4.98 0.64
N TRP A 14 14.18 -4.18 0.00
CA TRP A 14 13.88 -2.81 -0.38
C TRP A 14 12.65 -2.68 -1.27
N ALA A 15 12.40 -3.63 -2.17
CA ALA A 15 11.21 -3.61 -3.02
C ALA A 15 9.91 -3.64 -2.19
N ALA A 16 9.85 -4.50 -1.16
CA ALA A 16 8.69 -4.59 -0.27
C ALA A 16 8.50 -3.32 0.57
N ILE A 17 9.59 -2.75 1.07
CA ILE A 17 9.57 -1.52 1.88
C ILE A 17 9.10 -0.32 1.05
N VAL A 18 9.71 -0.10 -0.12
CA VAL A 18 9.36 1.02 -1.02
C VAL A 18 7.91 0.90 -1.48
N LEU A 19 7.48 -0.29 -1.91
CA LEU A 19 6.12 -0.51 -2.35
C LEU A 19 5.10 -0.22 -1.23
N HIS A 20 5.39 -0.63 0.02
CA HIS A 20 4.52 -0.35 1.15
C HIS A 20 4.39 1.14 1.44
N TRP A 21 5.50 1.88 1.52
CA TRP A 21 5.48 3.31 1.79
C TRP A 21 4.88 4.13 0.65
N LEU A 22 5.08 3.71 -0.60
CA LEU A 22 4.41 4.31 -1.76
C LEU A 22 2.89 4.19 -1.65
N ILE A 23 2.39 2.99 -1.35
CA ILE A 23 0.95 2.74 -1.14
C ILE A 23 0.43 3.59 0.02
N ALA A 24 1.14 3.65 1.15
CA ALA A 24 0.75 4.44 2.31
C ALA A 24 0.65 5.94 1.99
N ALA A 25 1.63 6.50 1.28
CA ALA A 25 1.62 7.90 0.87
C ALA A 25 0.45 8.23 -0.06
N ILE A 26 0.20 7.39 -1.08
CA ILE A 26 -0.94 7.57 -1.99
C ILE A 26 -2.27 7.42 -1.26
N PHE A 27 -2.39 6.47 -0.33
CA PHE A 27 -3.59 6.28 0.48
C PHE A 27 -3.91 7.49 1.36
N ILE A 28 -2.91 8.07 2.03
CA ILE A 28 -3.07 9.30 2.82
C ILE A 28 -3.52 10.45 1.91
N GLY A 29 -2.87 10.61 0.75
CA GLY A 29 -3.26 11.62 -0.24
C GLY A 29 -4.69 11.43 -0.76
N GLN A 30 -5.09 10.18 -1.02
CA GLN A 30 -6.45 9.79 -1.41
C GLN A 30 -7.49 10.16 -0.35
N PHE A 31 -7.19 9.92 0.93
CA PHE A 31 -8.07 10.26 2.04
C PHE A 31 -8.28 11.77 2.13
N VAL A 32 -7.19 12.54 2.10
CA VAL A 32 -7.26 14.02 2.11
C VAL A 32 -8.03 14.52 0.90
N LEU A 33 -7.74 14.02 -0.29
CA LEU A 33 -8.43 14.39 -1.54
C LEU A 33 -9.93 14.10 -1.48
N GLY A 34 -10.33 12.98 -0.88
CA GLY A 34 -11.74 12.61 -0.67
C GLY A 34 -12.49 13.60 0.23
N VAL A 35 -11.81 14.16 1.25
CA VAL A 35 -12.38 15.21 2.10
C VAL A 35 -12.43 16.56 1.38
N VAL A 36 -11.39 16.90 0.60
CA VAL A 36 -11.31 18.18 -0.11
C VAL A 36 -12.38 18.27 -1.22
N MET A 37 -12.55 17.20 -2.02
CA MET A 37 -13.44 17.21 -3.19
C MET A 37 -14.91 17.47 -2.85
N VAL A 38 -15.33 17.20 -1.60
CA VAL A 38 -16.71 17.44 -1.12
C VAL A 38 -16.89 18.80 -0.43
N ARG A 39 -15.80 19.54 -0.20
CA ARG A 39 -15.81 20.84 0.50
C ARG A 39 -15.64 22.04 -0.44
N VAL A 40 -15.32 21.81 -1.72
CA VAL A 40 -15.20 22.88 -2.71
C VAL A 40 -16.57 23.31 -3.20
N SER A 41 -16.76 24.61 -3.40
CA SER A 41 -18.04 25.19 -3.88
C SER A 41 -18.19 25.09 -5.41
N SER A 42 -17.08 25.08 -6.14
CA SER A 42 -17.07 24.97 -7.60
C SER A 42 -17.37 23.54 -8.03
N GLN A 43 -18.49 23.34 -8.74
CA GLN A 43 -18.87 22.04 -9.28
C GLN A 43 -17.86 21.51 -10.30
N ARG A 44 -17.26 22.40 -11.11
CA ARG A 44 -16.19 22.02 -12.06
C ARG A 44 -14.97 21.47 -11.33
N THR A 45 -14.52 22.17 -10.29
CA THR A 45 -13.37 21.76 -9.48
C THR A 45 -13.67 20.46 -8.72
N ALA A 46 -14.87 20.32 -8.16
CA ALA A 46 -15.31 19.06 -7.53
C ALA A 46 -15.24 17.90 -8.51
N PHE A 47 -15.75 18.08 -9.73
CA PHE A 47 -15.70 17.06 -10.78
C PHE A 47 -14.26 16.66 -11.12
N GLU A 48 -13.36 17.61 -11.33
CA GLU A 48 -11.95 17.35 -11.62
C GLU A 48 -11.26 16.58 -10.46
N LEU A 49 -11.49 16.99 -9.22
CA LEU A 49 -10.94 16.31 -8.04
C LEU A 49 -11.52 14.90 -7.87
N ILE A 50 -12.79 14.66 -8.19
CA ILE A 50 -13.40 13.33 -8.19
C ILE A 50 -12.77 12.43 -9.26
N GLN A 51 -12.52 12.95 -10.46
CA GLN A 51 -11.83 12.18 -11.50
C GLN A 51 -10.39 11.84 -11.08
N LEU A 52 -9.68 12.80 -10.49
CA LEU A 52 -8.36 12.57 -9.93
C LEU A 52 -8.41 11.51 -8.81
N HIS A 53 -9.41 11.57 -7.92
CA HIS A 53 -9.59 10.62 -6.84
C HIS A 53 -9.77 9.19 -7.38
N LYS A 54 -10.64 9.00 -8.38
CA LYS A 54 -10.85 7.70 -9.03
C LYS A 54 -9.59 7.15 -9.69
N SER A 55 -8.89 7.98 -10.47
CA SER A 55 -7.67 7.57 -11.17
C SER A 55 -6.57 7.13 -10.20
N LEU A 56 -6.34 7.91 -9.14
CA LEU A 56 -5.40 7.54 -8.07
C LEU A 56 -5.89 6.33 -7.26
N GLY A 57 -7.20 6.15 -7.10
CA GLY A 57 -7.80 4.96 -6.48
C GLY A 57 -7.52 3.68 -7.28
N PHE A 58 -7.64 3.73 -8.61
CA PHE A 58 -7.27 2.60 -9.47
C PHE A 58 -5.77 2.31 -9.44
N LEU A 59 -4.93 3.34 -9.45
CA LEU A 59 -3.48 3.18 -9.27
C LEU A 59 -3.16 2.51 -7.94
N LEU A 60 -3.77 2.98 -6.85
CA LEU A 60 -3.60 2.42 -5.51
C LEU A 60 -4.04 0.95 -5.45
N LEU A 61 -5.19 0.61 -6.06
CA LEU A 61 -5.65 -0.77 -6.18
C LEU A 61 -4.63 -1.65 -6.91
N GLY A 62 -4.09 -1.18 -8.04
CA GLY A 62 -3.05 -1.88 -8.79
C GLY A 62 -1.78 -2.12 -7.96
N LEU A 63 -1.33 -1.12 -7.21
CA LEU A 63 -0.16 -1.24 -6.32
C LEU A 63 -0.42 -2.23 -5.17
N VAL A 64 -1.62 -2.24 -4.60
CA VAL A 64 -1.99 -3.22 -3.56
C VAL A 64 -2.00 -4.64 -4.12
N ILE A 65 -2.55 -4.86 -5.32
CA ILE A 65 -2.51 -6.18 -5.99
C ILE A 65 -1.05 -6.59 -6.22
N LEU A 66 -0.22 -5.69 -6.74
CA LEU A 66 1.21 -5.93 -6.93
C LEU A 66 1.90 -6.29 -5.61
N ARG A 67 1.54 -5.62 -4.50
CA ARG A 67 2.08 -5.92 -3.17
C ARG A 67 1.69 -7.31 -2.68
N ILE A 68 0.44 -7.71 -2.91
CA ILE A 68 -0.04 -9.05 -2.56
C ILE A 68 0.70 -10.10 -3.40
N ALA A 69 0.81 -9.89 -4.71
CA ALA A 69 1.58 -10.77 -5.60
C ALA A 69 3.05 -10.88 -5.16
N TRP A 70 3.69 -9.75 -4.80
CA TRP A 70 5.05 -9.73 -4.27
C TRP A 70 5.19 -10.56 -3.00
N ARG A 71 4.25 -10.42 -2.05
CA ARG A 71 4.24 -11.22 -0.81
C ARG A 71 4.09 -12.71 -1.08
N LEU A 72 3.25 -13.10 -2.05
CA LEU A 72 3.03 -14.50 -2.40
C LEU A 72 4.22 -15.13 -3.14
N GLY A 73 4.94 -14.33 -3.94
CA GLY A 73 6.10 -14.78 -4.72
C GLY A 73 7.46 -14.66 -4.02
N ASN A 74 7.54 -14.04 -2.83
CA ASN A 74 8.80 -13.87 -2.09
C ASN A 74 8.78 -14.61 -0.75
N ALA A 75 9.97 -14.88 -0.21
CA ALA A 75 10.10 -15.36 1.16
C ALA A 75 9.39 -14.42 2.13
N VAL A 76 8.62 -14.98 3.06
CA VAL A 76 7.99 -14.24 4.15
C VAL A 76 8.85 -14.47 5.40
N PRO A 77 9.39 -13.40 6.02
CA PRO A 77 10.18 -13.52 7.25
C PRO A 77 9.40 -14.27 8.33
N ALA A 78 10.08 -15.16 9.06
CA ALA A 78 9.42 -15.99 10.07
C ALA A 78 8.86 -15.11 11.20
N LEU A 79 7.59 -15.34 11.57
CA LEU A 79 7.01 -14.66 12.73
C LEU A 79 7.66 -15.16 14.04
N PRO A 80 7.87 -14.27 15.03
CA PRO A 80 8.37 -14.66 16.34
C PRO A 80 7.55 -15.77 17.00
N HIS A 81 8.19 -16.59 17.83
CA HIS A 81 7.52 -17.68 18.55
C HIS A 81 6.40 -17.20 19.50
N SER A 82 6.44 -15.93 19.91
CA SER A 82 5.41 -15.29 20.72
C SER A 82 4.07 -15.06 20.00
N VAL A 83 4.04 -15.12 18.66
CA VAL A 83 2.81 -14.91 17.89
C VAL A 83 1.94 -16.17 17.95
N GLY A 84 0.69 -15.99 18.39
CA GLY A 84 -0.27 -17.07 18.57
C GLY A 84 -0.57 -17.81 17.26
N ARG A 85 -0.99 -19.08 17.35
CA ARG A 85 -1.28 -19.91 16.15
C ARG A 85 -2.35 -19.32 15.24
N PHE A 86 -3.34 -18.61 15.81
CA PHE A 86 -4.38 -17.94 15.04
C PHE A 86 -3.83 -16.72 14.30
N GLU A 87 -3.13 -15.81 14.98
CA GLU A 87 -2.48 -14.64 14.37
C GLU A 87 -1.53 -15.04 13.24
N ARG A 88 -0.78 -16.14 13.41
CA ARG A 88 0.14 -16.66 12.41
C ARG A 88 -0.54 -17.19 11.13
N ARG A 89 -1.83 -17.57 11.21
CA ARG A 89 -2.62 -18.03 10.05
C ARG A 89 -3.25 -16.88 9.27
N VAL A 90 -3.52 -15.75 9.92
CA VAL A 90 -4.12 -14.56 9.29
C VAL A 90 -3.09 -13.58 8.77
N ALA A 91 -1.86 -13.64 9.31
CA ALA A 91 -0.72 -12.81 8.89
C ALA A 91 -0.25 -13.11 7.46
#